data_AF-A0A2M7V8E4-F1
#
_entry.id   AF-A0A2M7V8E4-F1
#
_cell.length_a   1.000
_cell.length_b   1.000
_cell.length_c   1.000
_cell.angle_alpha   90.00
_cell.angle_beta   90.00
_cell.angle_gamma   90.00
#
_symmetry.space_group_name_H-M   'P 1'
#
loop_
_entity.id
_entity.type
_entity.pdbx_description
1 polymer ?
#
loop_
_entity_poly.entity_id
_entity_poly.type
_entity_poly.pdbx_seq_one_letter_code
_entity_poly.pdbx_strand_id
1 'polypeptide(L)'
;MGKFKKGLVFGGLLGAGLMWLSTTKKGREVREQIFDYAADVYAEVKEKVTSSEQFDKMTKNKYVSLVRETVDKYAVKNGLANNAKNMIVKLVSSQWKNIQKEVAGRKK
;
A
#
# COMPACT_ATOMS: atom_id res chain seq x y z
N MET A 1 4.82 19.15 -6.63
CA MET A 1 4.77 19.11 -5.15
C MET A 1 3.67 18.12 -4.78
N GLY A 2 4.10 16.89 -4.46
CA GLY A 2 3.31 15.67 -4.61
C GLY A 2 2.24 15.44 -3.55
N LYS A 3 1.32 14.53 -3.88
CA LYS A 3 0.11 14.15 -3.13
C LYS A 3 0.37 13.45 -1.79
N PHE A 4 1.57 13.61 -1.22
CA PHE A 4 1.99 13.09 0.09
C PHE A 4 1.22 13.68 1.29
N LYS A 5 0.25 14.58 1.08
CA LYS A 5 -0.64 15.15 2.12
C LYS A 5 -1.77 14.21 2.58
N LYS A 6 -1.55 12.89 2.57
CA LYS A 6 -2.53 11.92 3.09
C LYS A 6 -1.99 11.09 4.24
N GLY A 7 -1.21 11.65 5.17
CA GLY A 7 -0.94 11.08 6.52
C GLY A 7 -0.40 9.64 6.61
N LEU A 8 -0.14 8.96 5.49
CA LEU A 8 0.19 7.56 5.41
C LEU A 8 1.70 7.44 5.46
N VAL A 9 2.23 7.56 6.68
CA VAL A 9 3.61 7.21 6.95
C VAL A 9 3.69 5.69 6.87
N PHE A 10 4.30 5.13 5.81
CA PHE A 10 4.66 3.71 5.70
C PHE A 10 5.79 3.37 6.70
N GLY A 11 5.53 3.63 7.98
CA GLY A 11 6.50 3.66 9.06
C GLY A 11 7.07 2.28 9.34
N GLY A 12 8.36 2.13 9.06
CA GLY A 12 9.19 1.03 9.56
C GLY A 12 9.39 -0.17 8.65
N LEU A 13 8.62 -0.33 7.56
CA LEU A 13 8.78 -1.46 6.62
C LEU A 13 9.44 -1.04 5.30
N LEU A 14 10.56 -0.34 5.42
CA LEU A 14 11.45 -0.06 4.30
C LEU A 14 12.47 -1.19 4.20
N GLY A 15 12.26 -2.10 3.24
CA GLY A 15 13.28 -3.09 2.90
C GLY A 15 14.53 -2.43 2.32
N ALA A 16 15.66 -3.15 2.34
CA ALA A 16 16.94 -2.67 1.83
C ALA A 16 16.86 -2.10 0.39
N GLY A 17 15.96 -2.61 -0.46
CA GLY A 17 15.73 -2.08 -1.81
C GLY A 17 15.22 -0.63 -1.85
N LEU A 18 14.24 -0.28 -1.01
CA LEU A 18 13.73 1.11 -0.92
C LEU A 18 14.76 2.04 -0.26
N MET A 19 15.58 1.49 0.64
CA MET A 19 16.69 2.21 1.25
C MET A 19 17.77 2.54 0.21
N TRP A 20 18.13 1.57 -0.65
CA TRP A 20 19.08 1.77 -1.76
C TRP A 20 18.61 2.81 -2.78
N LEU A 21 17.31 2.82 -3.07
CA LEU A 21 16.72 3.85 -3.93
C LEU A 21 16.86 5.25 -3.32
N SER A 22 17.02 5.39 -2.01
CA SER A 22 17.19 6.71 -1.39
C SER A 22 18.58 7.33 -1.58
N THR A 23 19.56 6.59 -2.13
CA THR A 23 20.96 7.02 -2.23
C THR A 23 21.19 8.03 -3.36
N THR A 24 20.40 7.98 -4.43
CA THR A 24 20.57 8.83 -5.62
C THR A 24 19.33 9.66 -5.90
N LYS A 25 19.45 10.78 -6.64
CA LYS A 25 18.31 11.63 -7.02
C LYS A 25 17.24 10.85 -7.80
N LYS A 26 17.65 10.11 -8.84
CA LYS A 26 16.75 9.24 -9.62
C LYS A 26 16.13 8.12 -8.78
N GLY A 27 16.90 7.51 -7.89
CA GLY A 27 16.37 6.49 -7.01
C GLY A 27 15.29 7.06 -6.07
N ARG A 28 15.48 8.28 -5.55
CA ARG A 28 14.48 8.95 -4.71
C ARG A 28 13.20 9.22 -5.48
N GLU A 29 13.29 9.64 -6.73
CA GLU A 29 12.11 9.81 -7.61
C GLU A 29 11.36 8.49 -7.79
N VAL A 30 12.07 7.38 -8.06
CA VAL A 30 11.45 6.05 -8.17
C VAL A 30 10.82 5.61 -6.86
N ARG A 31 11.48 5.86 -5.72
CA ARG A 31 10.93 5.58 -4.38
C ARG A 31 9.65 6.38 -4.13
N GLU A 32 9.65 7.66 -4.48
CA GLU A 32 8.48 8.53 -4.33
C GLU A 32 7.32 8.03 -5.21
N GLN A 33 7.59 7.65 -6.46
CA GLN A 33 6.59 7.03 -7.33
C GLN A 33 6.02 5.73 -6.74
N ILE A 34 6.86 4.86 -6.19
CA ILE A 34 6.40 3.62 -5.53
C ILE A 34 5.48 3.96 -4.36
N PHE A 35 5.80 4.97 -3.56
CA PHE A 35 4.92 5.40 -2.47
C PHE A 35 3.63 6.04 -2.94
N ASP A 36 3.67 6.84 -4.00
CA ASP A 36 2.46 7.42 -4.59
C ASP A 36 1.52 6.31 -5.07
N TYR A 37 2.05 5.32 -5.81
CA TYR A 37 1.27 4.16 -6.24
C TYR A 37 0.77 3.32 -5.06
N ALA A 38 1.60 3.13 -4.03
CA ALA A 38 1.17 2.41 -2.83
C ALA A 38 0.08 3.16 -2.05
N ALA A 39 0.11 4.49 -2.03
CA ALA A 39 -0.91 5.31 -1.39
C ALA A 39 -2.24 5.22 -2.15
N ASP A 40 -2.20 5.27 -3.49
CA ASP A 40 -3.39 5.10 -4.33
C ASP A 40 -4.02 3.72 -4.13
N VAL A 41 -3.20 2.66 -4.21
CA VAL A 41 -3.68 1.29 -3.99
C VAL A 41 -4.19 1.10 -2.56
N TYR A 42 -3.50 1.66 -1.56
CA TYR A 42 -3.98 1.59 -0.17
C TYR A 42 -5.34 2.26 -0.01
N ALA A 43 -5.56 3.41 -0.64
CA ALA A 43 -6.85 4.09 -0.58
C ALA A 43 -7.97 3.24 -1.20
N GLU A 44 -7.72 2.63 -2.36
CA GLU A 44 -8.69 1.74 -3.02
C GLU A 44 -8.97 0.48 -2.20
N VAL A 45 -7.92 -0.15 -1.68
CA VAL A 45 -8.03 -1.33 -0.80
C VAL A 45 -8.81 -0.98 0.45
N LYS A 46 -8.50 0.15 1.09
CA LYS A 46 -9.19 0.64 2.28
C LYS A 46 -10.66 0.86 2.01
N GLU A 47 -11.02 1.51 0.89
CA GLU A 47 -12.41 1.74 0.51
C GLU A 47 -13.16 0.41 0.35
N LYS A 48 -12.62 -0.53 -0.44
CA LYS A 48 -13.22 -1.86 -0.63
C LYS A 48 -13.42 -2.60 0.69
N VAL A 49 -12.42 -2.52 1.56
CA VAL A 49 -12.43 -3.12 2.88
C VAL A 49 -13.50 -2.48 3.76
N THR A 50 -13.54 -1.16 3.87
CA THR A 50 -14.49 -0.45 4.76
C THR A 50 -15.93 -0.52 4.27
N SER A 51 -16.14 -0.63 2.96
CA SER A 51 -17.46 -0.80 2.36
C SER A 51 -17.97 -2.24 2.45
N SER A 52 -17.09 -3.20 2.79
CA SER A 52 -17.49 -4.59 3.01
C SER A 52 -17.89 -4.82 4.47
N GLU A 53 -19.15 -5.20 4.72
CA GLU A 53 -19.64 -5.57 6.07
C GLU A 53 -18.86 -6.75 6.67
N GLN A 54 -18.16 -7.52 5.83
CA GLN A 54 -17.41 -8.71 6.23
C GLN A 54 -15.99 -8.42 6.73
N PHE A 55 -15.55 -7.15 6.76
CA PHE A 55 -14.19 -6.82 7.17
C PHE A 55 -13.86 -7.27 8.60
N ASP A 56 -14.82 -7.22 9.53
CA ASP A 56 -14.60 -7.66 10.90
C ASP A 56 -14.15 -9.13 11.00
N LYS A 57 -14.51 -9.94 10.01
CA LYS A 57 -14.14 -11.35 9.90
C LYS A 57 -12.98 -11.57 8.92
N MET A 58 -12.42 -10.50 8.36
CA MET A 58 -11.34 -10.60 7.38
C MET A 58 -10.05 -11.03 8.06
N THR A 59 -9.46 -12.11 7.55
CA THR A 59 -8.14 -12.57 7.99
C THR A 59 -7.05 -11.82 7.24
N LYS A 60 -5.85 -11.76 7.82
CA LYS A 60 -4.66 -11.20 7.17
C LYS A 60 -4.43 -11.81 5.78
N ASN A 61 -4.67 -13.11 5.60
CA ASN A 61 -4.47 -13.79 4.32
C ASN A 61 -5.46 -13.31 3.24
N LYS A 62 -6.74 -13.11 3.62
CA LYS A 62 -7.75 -12.54 2.71
C LYS A 62 -7.39 -11.11 2.32
N TYR A 63 -6.97 -10.29 3.29
CA TYR A 63 -6.49 -8.94 3.04
C TYR A 63 -5.31 -8.90 2.06
N VAL A 64 -4.27 -9.72 2.30
CA VAL A 64 -3.10 -9.81 1.41
C VAL A 64 -3.50 -10.24 -0.01
N SER A 65 -4.49 -11.12 -0.15
CA SER A 65 -5.00 -11.54 -1.46
C SER A 65 -5.69 -10.39 -2.19
N LEU A 66 -6.56 -9.64 -1.50
CA LEU A 66 -7.22 -8.46 -2.04
C LEU A 66 -6.23 -7.35 -2.41
N VAL A 67 -5.18 -7.16 -1.62
CA VAL A 67 -4.07 -6.26 -1.95
C VAL A 67 -3.38 -6.71 -3.22
N ARG A 68 -3.00 -7.99 -3.34
CA ARG A 68 -2.34 -8.52 -4.55
C ARG A 68 -3.18 -8.31 -5.79
N GLU A 69 -4.47 -8.64 -5.74
CA GLU A 69 -5.38 -8.44 -6.88
C GLU A 69 -5.50 -6.96 -7.27
N THR A 70 -5.58 -6.06 -6.29
CA THR A 70 -5.68 -4.62 -6.56
C THR A 70 -4.37 -4.07 -7.14
N VAL A 71 -3.22 -4.47 -6.60
CA VAL A 71 -1.91 -4.09 -7.15
C VAL A 71 -1.73 -4.67 -8.56
N ASP A 72 -2.18 -5.89 -8.84
CA ASP A 72 -2.04 -6.51 -10.15
C ASP A 72 -2.80 -5.74 -11.22
N LYS A 73 -4.05 -5.37 -10.92
CA LYS A 73 -4.85 -4.51 -11.79
C LYS A 73 -4.20 -3.14 -12.00
N TYR A 74 -3.70 -2.54 -10.92
CA TYR A 74 -3.03 -1.24 -10.98
C TYR A 74 -1.71 -1.31 -11.77
N ALA A 75 -0.95 -2.41 -11.63
CA ALA A 75 0.32 -2.63 -12.31
C ALA A 75 0.13 -2.81 -13.81
N VAL A 76 -0.87 -3.59 -14.24
CA VAL A 76 -1.21 -3.73 -15.66
C VAL A 76 -1.64 -2.38 -16.25
N LYS A 77 -2.49 -1.63 -15.53
CA LYS A 77 -2.97 -0.32 -15.99
C LYS A 77 -1.86 0.73 -16.16
N ASN A 78 -0.86 0.71 -15.27
CA ASN A 78 0.21 1.72 -15.24
C ASN A 78 1.55 1.19 -15.79
N GLY A 79 1.60 -0.02 -16.36
CA GLY A 79 2.82 -0.61 -16.91
C GLY A 79 3.93 -0.83 -15.87
N LEU A 80 3.57 -1.17 -14.63
CA LEU A 80 4.56 -1.31 -13.55
C LEU A 80 5.36 -2.61 -13.67
N ALA A 81 6.68 -2.50 -13.49
CA ALA A 81 7.55 -3.67 -13.41
C ALA A 81 7.21 -4.58 -12.21
N ASN A 82 7.48 -5.87 -12.35
CA ASN A 82 7.23 -6.88 -11.30
C ASN A 82 7.85 -6.52 -9.95
N ASN A 83 9.04 -5.90 -9.96
CA ASN A 83 9.70 -5.44 -8.73
C ASN A 83 8.93 -4.32 -8.04
N ALA A 84 8.40 -3.35 -8.79
CA ALA A 84 7.57 -2.27 -8.26
C ALA A 84 6.26 -2.83 -7.69
N LYS A 85 5.58 -3.71 -8.43
CA LYS A 85 4.42 -4.46 -7.96
C LYS A 85 4.69 -5.17 -6.63
N ASN A 86 5.78 -5.92 -6.53
CA ASN A 86 6.13 -6.66 -5.32
C ASN A 86 6.41 -5.74 -4.12
N MET A 87 7.04 -4.59 -4.35
CA MET A 87 7.26 -3.59 -3.31
C MET A 87 5.95 -2.98 -2.83
N ILE A 88 5.06 -2.60 -3.75
CA ILE A 88 3.74 -2.06 -3.42
C ILE A 88 2.92 -3.07 -2.63
N VAL A 89 2.87 -4.34 -3.06
CA VAL A 89 2.18 -5.41 -2.33
C VAL A 89 2.70 -5.51 -0.90
N LYS A 90 4.02 -5.49 -0.68
CA LYS A 90 4.62 -5.56 0.66
C LYS A 90 4.24 -4.34 1.51
N LEU A 91 4.35 -3.14 0.95
CA LEU A 91 4.04 -1.89 1.65
C LEU A 91 2.57 -1.81 2.06
N VAL A 92 1.64 -2.16 1.17
CA VAL A 92 0.20 -2.12 1.46
C VAL A 92 -0.20 -3.28 2.37
N SER A 93 0.34 -4.47 2.16
CA SER A 93 0.08 -5.65 3.01
C SER A 93 0.51 -5.43 4.46
N SER A 94 1.58 -4.65 4.68
CA SER A 94 2.04 -4.34 6.03
C SER A 94 1.13 -3.40 6.79
N GLN A 95 0.29 -2.62 6.10
CA GLN A 95 -0.65 -1.70 6.72
C GLN A 95 -1.88 -2.41 7.32
N TRP A 96 -1.95 -3.74 7.27
CA TRP A 96 -3.05 -4.52 7.85
C TRP A 96 -3.42 -4.07 9.27
N LYS A 97 -2.43 -3.94 10.17
CA LYS A 97 -2.67 -3.51 11.56
C LYS A 97 -3.25 -2.10 11.65
N ASN A 98 -2.88 -1.20 10.73
CA ASN A 98 -3.38 0.17 10.72
C ASN A 98 -4.84 0.21 10.27
N ILE A 99 -5.19 -0.53 9.22
CA ILE A 99 -6.58 -0.69 8.78
C ILE A 99 -7.43 -1.33 9.88
N GLN A 100 -6.95 -2.39 10.54
CA GLN A 100 -7.66 -3.01 11.66
C GLN A 100 -7.95 -2.00 12.78
N LYS A 101 -6.95 -1.19 13.16
CA LYS A 101 -7.11 -0.16 14.20
C LYS A 101 -8.08 0.94 13.78
N GLU A 102 -8.00 1.42 12.54
CA GLU A 102 -8.89 2.47 12.03
C GLU A 102 -10.35 1.99 11.96
N VAL A 103 -10.58 0.74 11.56
CA VAL A 103 -11.94 0.17 11.52
C VAL A 103 -12.46 -0.14 12.93
N ALA A 104 -11.63 -0.70 13.81
CA ALA A 104 -12.01 -0.93 15.20
C ALA A 104 -12.30 0.39 15.94
N GLY A 105 -11.54 1.45 15.64
CA GLY A 105 -11.74 2.79 16.21
C GLY A 105 -13.01 3.49 15.73
N ARG A 106 -13.51 3.19 14.53
CA ARG A 106 -14.81 3.68 14.03
C ARG A 106 -16.03 3.09 14.73
N LYS A 107 -15.88 2.01 15.51
CA LYS A 107 -16.95 1.34 16.25
C LYS A 107 -17.13 1.81 17.70
N LYS A 108 -16.26 2.71 18.19
CA LYS A 108 -16.43 3.38 19.48
C LYS A 108 -17.18 4.69 19.30
#